data_AF-A0A7C3R5F9-F1
#
_entry.id   AF-A0A7C3R5F9-F1
#
_cell.length_a   1.000
_cell.length_b   1.000
_cell.length_c   1.000
_cell.angle_alpha   90.00
_cell.angle_beta   90.00
_cell.angle_gamma   90.00
#
_symmetry.space_group_name_H-M   'P 1'
#
loop_
_entity.id
_entity.type
_entity.pdbx_description
1 polymer ?
#
loop_
_entity_poly.entity_id
_entity_poly.type
_entity_poly.pdbx_seq_one_letter_code
_entity_poly.pdbx_strand_id
1 'polypeptide(L)' 'MKIAGLQRVSLIDYPGYIAATVFLAGCNLNCGYCYNRWMI' A
#
# COMPACT_ATOMS: atom_id res chain seq x y z
N MET A 1 11.44 -9.20 0.11
CA MET A 1 10.25 -8.40 0.43
C MET A 1 10.55 -7.56 1.66
N LYS A 2 10.33 -6.24 1.60
CA LYS A 2 10.47 -5.33 2.74
C LYS A 2 9.09 -4.71 3.03
N ILE A 3 8.66 -4.71 4.27
CA ILE A 3 7.41 -4.07 4.67
C ILE A 3 7.71 -2.58 4.93
N ALA A 4 7.07 -1.70 4.16
CA ALA A 4 7.21 -0.24 4.27
C ALA A 4 6.22 0.37 5.26
N GLY A 5 5.07 -0.30 5.46
CA GLY A 5 4.04 0.17 6.37
C GLY A 5 2.91 -0.82 6.55
N LEU A 6 2.10 -0.57 7.57
CA LEU A 6 0.90 -1.32 7.88
C LEU A 6 -0.22 -0.33 8.18
N GLN A 7 -1.27 -0.35 7.37
CA GLN A 7 -2.53 0.27 7.70
C GLN A 7 -3.38 -0.76 8.45
N ARG A 8 -3.47 -0.58 9.76
CA ARG A 8 -4.12 -1.53 10.69
C ARG A 8 -5.59 -1.78 10.38
N VAL A 9 -6.29 -0.77 9.87
CA VAL A 9 -7.70 -0.89 9.48
C VAL A 9 -7.91 -0.18 8.15
N SER A 10 -8.48 -0.90 7.19
CA SER A 10 -8.98 -0.41 5.92
C SER A 10 -10.37 -0.97 5.67
N LEU A 11 -11.24 -0.12 5.15
CA LEU A 11 -12.60 -0.45 4.72
C LEU A 11 -12.77 -0.33 3.20
N ILE A 12 -11.75 0.19 2.52
CA ILE A 12 -11.80 0.51 1.09
C ILE A 12 -11.00 -0.49 0.25
N ASP A 13 -9.92 -1.03 0.80
CA ASP A 13 -9.03 -1.94 0.06
C ASP A 13 -9.66 -3.33 -0.10
N TYR A 14 -10.59 -3.69 0.79
CA TYR A 14 -11.40 -4.90 0.70
C TYR A 14 -12.85 -4.61 1.12
N PRO A 15 -13.66 -4.07 0.21
CA PRO A 15 -15.01 -3.60 0.54
C PRO A 15 -15.90 -4.70 1.12
N GLY A 16 -16.70 -4.34 2.13
CA GLY A 16 -17.60 -5.27 2.83
C GLY A 16 -16.94 -6.06 3.96
N TYR A 17 -15.63 -5.88 4.17
CA TYR A 17 -14.88 -6.54 5.23
C TYR A 17 -13.99 -5.54 5.96
N ILE A 18 -13.70 -5.82 7.23
CA ILE A 18 -12.66 -5.12 7.97
C ILE A 18 -11.33 -5.80 7.63
N ALA A 19 -10.43 -5.09 6.98
CA ALA A 19 -9.13 -5.61 6.56
C ALA A 19 -7.96 -4.75 7.06
N ALA A 20 -6.75 -5.30 7.02
CA ALA A 20 -5.51 -4.55 7.21
C ALA A 20 -4.70 -4.57 5.91
N THR A 21 -4.11 -3.43 5.55
CA THR A 21 -3.35 -3.28 4.30
C THR A 21 -1.86 -3.23 4.62
N VAL A 22 -1.10 -4.16 4.06
CA VAL A 22 0.36 -4.23 4.20
C VAL A 22 1.00 -3.59 2.97
N PHE A 23 1.77 -2.53 3.18
CA PHE A 23 2.53 -1.88 2.12
C PHE A 23 3.91 -2.49 2.00
N LEU A 24 4.26 -2.93 0.80
CA LEU A 24 5.58 -3.47 0.47
C LEU A 24 6.42 -2.39 -0.20
N ALA A 25 7.69 -2.29 0.19
CA ALA A 25 8.67 -1.41 -0.45
C ALA A 25 9.21 -2.05 -1.74
N GLY A 26 9.42 -1.20 -2.75
CA GLY A 26 9.95 -1.53 -4.07
C GLY A 26 8.84 -1.73 -5.11
N CYS A 27 8.79 -0.86 -6.11
CA CYS A 27 7.95 -0.98 -7.30
C CYS A 27 8.78 -0.71 -8.55
N ASN A 28 8.64 -1.52 -9.60
CA ASN A 28 9.37 -1.35 -10.87
C ASN A 28 8.72 -0.32 -11.81
N LEU A 29 7.75 0.46 -11.33
CA LEU A 29 7.03 1.48 -12.10
C LEU A 29 7.36 2.89 -11.56
N ASN A 30 7.53 3.85 -12.47
CA ASN A 30 7.82 5.26 -12.13
C ASN A 30 6.65 6.19 -12.49
N CYS A 31 5.45 5.84 -12.03
CA CYS A 31 4.23 6.57 -12.37
C CYS A 31 4.22 8.00 -11.79
N GLY A 32 3.93 9.01 -12.63
CA GLY A 32 3.89 10.42 -12.21
C GLY A 32 2.77 10.77 -11.23
N TYR A 33 1.72 9.95 -11.17
CA TYR A 33 0.56 10.11 -10.28
C TYR A 33 0.63 9.19 -9.03
N CYS A 34 1.77 8.53 -8.78
CA CYS A 34 1.87 7.60 -7.67
C CYS A 34 1.81 8.34 -6.32
N TYR A 35 0.75 8.10 -5.55
CA TYR A 35 0.62 8.61 -4.18
C TYR A 35 1.66 8.04 -3.21
N ASN A 36 2.15 6.84 -3.49
CA ASN A 36 3.10 6.11 -2.65
C ASN A 36 4.53 6.11 -3.24
N ARG A 37 4.90 7.18 -3.96
CA ARG A 37 6.22 7.26 -4.61
C ARG A 37 7.41 7.16 -3.65
N TRP A 38 7.19 7.49 -2.38
CA TRP A 38 8.18 7.35 -1.30
C TRP A 38 8.54 5.88 -0.98
N MET A 39 7.80 4.91 -1.51
CA MET A 39 8.04 3.48 -1.33
C MET A 39 8.87 2.83 -2.46
N ILE A 40 9.25 3.57 -3.50
CA ILE A 40 10.06 3.08 -4.63
C ILE A 40 11.53 2.97 -4.23
#